data_AF-A0A2A4R248-F1
#
_entry.id   AF-A0A2A4R248-F1
#
_cell.length_a   1.000
_cell.length_b   1.000
_cell.length_c   1.000
_cell.angle_alpha   90.00
_cell.angle_beta   90.00
_cell.angle_gamma   90.00
#
_symmetry.space_group_name_H-M   'P 1'
#
loop_
_entity.id
_entity.type
_entity.pdbx_description
1 polymer ?
#
loop_
_entity_poly.entity_id
_entity_poly.type
_entity_poly.pdbx_seq_one_letter_code
_entity_poly.pdbx_strand_id
1 'polypeptide(L)'
;MKLIPITRFEIISYTILAFILIIGAYFSFTNDAYFNTVYAAEDGLAESATAVVLFAISVLTSIRLFKLWASKKGLWKFGMIVLILVFIFGAGEEISWGQRIFNVESSEYFLENNAQGETNLHNMVVNGKKVNKIVFSQILTLVLVIYLLIVPFLYRKLQWVRTFLNQFSVPVATWSQVIAFLSLTAIITIMPSSRKWELYELGFGIIFFLIVYNPFNKAAVYNK
;
A
#
# COMPACT_ATOMS: atom_id res chain seq x y z
N MET A 1 -1.72 27.59 6.38
CA MET A 1 -2.08 26.36 5.62
C MET A 1 -3.09 25.59 6.46
N LYS A 2 -4.32 25.34 5.99
CA LYS A 2 -5.30 24.57 6.79
C LYS A 2 -4.78 23.15 6.99
N LEU A 3 -4.45 22.80 8.23
CA LEU A 3 -4.13 21.43 8.63
C LEU A 3 -5.46 20.67 8.77
N ILE A 4 -5.51 19.46 8.24
CA ILE A 4 -6.64 18.56 8.51
C ILE A 4 -6.38 17.92 9.88
N PRO A 5 -7.35 17.97 10.81
CA PRO A 5 -7.19 17.35 12.12
C PRO A 5 -7.01 15.84 11.97
N ILE A 6 -6.09 15.28 12.76
CA ILE A 6 -5.86 13.83 12.81
C ILE A 6 -7.08 13.19 13.45
N THR A 7 -7.67 12.20 12.78
CA THR A 7 -8.83 11.47 13.29
C THR A 7 -8.43 10.46 14.37
N ARG A 8 -9.37 10.07 15.23
CA ARG A 8 -9.14 8.99 16.22
C ARG A 8 -8.66 7.70 15.56
N PHE A 9 -9.21 7.37 14.39
CA PHE A 9 -8.82 6.18 13.64
C PHE A 9 -7.38 6.26 13.12
N GLU A 10 -6.94 7.44 12.63
CA GLU A 10 -5.54 7.67 12.26
C GLU A 10 -4.60 7.53 13.46
N ILE A 11 -4.95 8.09 14.63
CA ILE A 11 -4.14 7.96 15.84
C ILE A 11 -3.95 6.48 16.23
N ILE A 12 -5.04 5.71 16.25
CA ILE A 12 -4.99 4.27 16.56
C ILE A 12 -4.11 3.54 15.53
N SER A 13 -4.30 3.81 14.24
CA SER A 13 -3.54 3.16 13.17
C SER A 13 -2.05 3.49 13.22
N TYR A 14 -1.67 4.75 13.49
CA TYR A 14 -0.28 5.13 13.68
C TYR A 14 0.33 4.50 14.92
N THR A 15 -0.45 4.36 15.99
CA THR A 15 0.00 3.70 17.22
C THR A 15 0.29 2.21 16.97
N ILE A 16 -0.63 1.51 16.29
CA ILE A 16 -0.43 0.11 15.90
C ILE A 16 0.80 -0.03 15.00
N LEU A 17 0.93 0.83 13.99
CA LEU A 17 2.08 0.83 13.09
C LEU A 17 3.39 1.07 13.87
N ALA A 18 3.41 2.00 14.81
CA ALA A 18 4.58 2.25 15.65
C ALA A 18 4.97 1.02 16.47
N PHE A 19 4.01 0.30 17.07
CA PHE A 19 4.28 -0.94 17.80
C PHE A 19 4.87 -2.02 16.89
N ILE A 20 4.30 -2.22 15.70
CA ILE A 20 4.83 -3.15 14.69
C ILE A 20 6.29 -2.79 14.37
N LEU A 21 6.56 -1.52 14.08
CA LEU A 21 7.91 -1.07 13.73
C LEU A 21 8.90 -1.18 14.89
N ILE A 22 8.49 -0.90 16.13
CA ILE A 22 9.36 -1.02 17.30
C ILE A 22 9.74 -2.47 17.55
N ILE A 23 8.78 -3.39 17.51
CA ILE A 23 9.03 -4.82 17.70
C ILE A 23 9.88 -5.37 16.54
N GLY A 24 9.55 -5.00 15.31
CA GLY A 24 10.31 -5.39 14.12
C GLY A 24 11.75 -4.88 14.17
N ALA A 25 11.96 -3.59 14.48
CA ALA A 25 13.29 -3.02 14.63
C ALA A 25 14.07 -3.71 15.75
N TYR A 26 13.45 -3.95 16.91
CA TYR A 26 14.08 -4.67 18.01
C TYR A 26 14.63 -6.03 17.56
N PHE A 27 13.80 -6.87 16.92
CA PHE A 27 14.26 -8.18 16.44
C PHE A 27 15.28 -8.06 15.30
N SER A 28 15.14 -7.08 14.42
CA SER A 28 16.11 -6.87 13.34
C SER A 28 17.52 -6.59 13.87
N PHE A 29 17.66 -5.86 14.98
CA PHE A 29 18.96 -5.56 15.59
C PHE A 29 19.45 -6.62 16.58
N THR A 30 18.56 -7.39 17.21
CA THR A 30 18.93 -8.32 18.31
C THR A 30 18.88 -9.79 17.92
N ASN A 31 18.05 -10.18 16.97
CA ASN A 31 17.85 -11.56 16.54
C ASN A 31 17.40 -11.61 15.06
N ASP A 32 18.37 -11.44 14.16
CA ASP A 32 18.13 -11.41 12.71
C ASP A 32 17.46 -12.69 12.19
N ALA A 33 17.81 -13.86 12.77
CA ALA A 33 17.18 -15.13 12.41
C ALA A 33 15.67 -15.08 12.70
N TYR A 34 15.27 -14.73 13.93
CA TYR A 34 13.85 -14.60 14.29
C TYR A 34 13.13 -13.56 13.44
N PHE A 35 13.79 -12.43 13.15
CA PHE A 35 13.22 -11.42 12.28
C PHE A 35 12.86 -12.00 10.91
N ASN A 36 13.81 -12.66 10.23
CA ASN A 36 13.62 -13.12 8.86
C ASN A 36 12.76 -14.40 8.76
N THR A 37 12.73 -15.27 9.77
CA THR A 37 12.02 -16.55 9.68
C THR A 37 10.69 -16.60 10.44
N VAL A 38 10.40 -15.62 11.28
CA VAL A 38 9.16 -15.59 12.07
C VAL A 38 8.44 -14.25 11.91
N TYR A 39 9.11 -13.15 12.24
CA TYR A 39 8.44 -11.84 12.30
C TYR A 39 8.05 -11.30 10.91
N ALA A 40 8.97 -11.38 9.96
CA ALA A 40 8.83 -10.98 8.57
C ALA A 40 9.02 -12.20 7.64
N ALA A 41 8.50 -13.37 8.06
CA ALA A 41 8.59 -14.61 7.31
C ALA A 41 7.87 -14.52 5.95
N GLU A 42 8.34 -15.31 4.96
CA GLU A 42 7.62 -15.53 3.70
C GLU A 42 6.33 -16.31 3.96
N ASP A 43 5.25 -15.97 3.24
CA ASP A 43 3.87 -16.42 3.50
C ASP A 43 3.47 -16.20 4.98
N GLY A 44 3.96 -15.10 5.55
CA GLY A 44 3.85 -14.78 6.96
C GLY A 44 2.72 -13.81 7.30
N LEU A 45 2.67 -13.41 8.58
CA LEU A 45 1.67 -12.47 9.07
C LEU A 45 1.75 -11.10 8.38
N ALA A 46 2.94 -10.65 8.00
CA ALA A 46 3.13 -9.35 7.34
C ALA A 46 2.49 -9.31 5.95
N GLU A 47 2.80 -10.29 5.08
CA GLU A 47 2.22 -10.44 3.74
C GLU A 47 0.69 -10.61 3.81
N SER A 48 0.21 -11.48 4.70
CA SER A 48 -1.24 -11.65 4.94
C SER A 48 -1.92 -10.35 5.39
N ALA A 49 -1.28 -9.58 6.28
CA ALA A 49 -1.81 -8.30 6.74
C ALA A 49 -1.78 -7.25 5.62
N THR A 50 -0.74 -7.22 4.78
CA THR A 50 -0.64 -6.37 3.59
C THR A 50 -1.82 -6.66 2.67
N ALA A 51 -2.06 -7.93 2.33
CA ALA A 51 -3.18 -8.35 1.49
C ALA A 51 -4.53 -7.89 2.05
N VAL A 52 -4.77 -8.08 3.35
CA VAL A 52 -6.00 -7.62 4.02
C VAL A 52 -6.16 -6.11 3.95
N VAL A 53 -5.09 -5.34 4.16
CA VAL A 53 -5.14 -3.88 4.11
C VAL A 53 -5.40 -3.39 2.68
N LEU A 54 -4.71 -3.94 1.67
CA LEU A 54 -4.95 -3.63 0.26
C LEU A 54 -6.38 -3.96 -0.14
N PHE A 55 -6.90 -5.11 0.29
CA PHE A 55 -8.29 -5.47 0.06
C PHE A 55 -9.26 -4.49 0.75
N ALA A 56 -8.98 -4.09 1.99
CA ALA A 56 -9.78 -3.09 2.70
C ALA A 56 -9.82 -1.73 1.99
N ILE A 57 -8.73 -1.32 1.32
CA ILE A 57 -8.71 -0.13 0.44
C ILE A 57 -9.72 -0.29 -0.70
N SER A 58 -9.72 -1.44 -1.35
CA SER A 58 -10.65 -1.73 -2.45
C SER A 58 -12.12 -1.71 -2.00
N VAL A 59 -12.41 -2.28 -0.83
CA VAL A 59 -13.76 -2.30 -0.23
C VAL A 59 -14.22 -0.89 0.13
N LEU A 60 -13.39 -0.12 0.83
CA LEU A 60 -13.71 1.27 1.19
C LEU A 60 -13.98 2.13 -0.05
N THR A 61 -13.15 1.97 -1.08
CA THR A 61 -13.29 2.69 -2.35
C THR A 61 -14.57 2.28 -3.08
N SER A 62 -14.89 0.98 -3.11
CA SER A 62 -16.12 0.46 -3.69
C SER A 62 -17.37 1.00 -3.00
N ILE A 63 -17.41 0.99 -1.66
CA ILE A 63 -18.52 1.55 -0.87
C ILE A 63 -18.77 3.02 -1.26
N ARG A 64 -17.70 3.81 -1.45
CA ARG A 64 -17.81 5.21 -1.85
C ARG A 64 -18.25 5.38 -3.30
N LEU A 65 -17.74 4.56 -4.21
CA LEU A 65 -18.15 4.55 -5.62
C LEU A 65 -19.66 4.35 -5.72
N PHE A 66 -20.21 3.34 -5.05
CA PHE A 66 -21.65 3.06 -5.09
C PHE A 66 -22.47 4.16 -4.40
N LYS A 67 -22.04 4.67 -3.23
CA LYS A 67 -22.74 5.75 -2.51
C LYS A 67 -22.83 7.07 -3.31
N LEU A 68 -21.85 7.35 -4.16
CA LEU A 68 -21.74 8.58 -4.93
C LEU A 68 -21.99 8.39 -6.43
N TRP A 69 -22.41 7.18 -6.85
CA TRP A 69 -22.54 6.82 -8.26
C TRP A 69 -23.44 7.78 -9.03
N ALA A 70 -24.58 8.16 -8.45
CA ALA A 70 -25.55 9.04 -9.09
C ALA A 70 -25.10 10.51 -9.12
N SER A 71 -24.22 10.95 -8.22
CA SER A 71 -23.85 12.37 -8.10
C SER A 71 -22.53 12.73 -8.80
N LYS A 72 -21.75 11.75 -9.25
CA LYS A 72 -20.41 11.96 -9.81
C LYS A 72 -20.33 11.73 -11.32
N LYS A 73 -19.38 12.40 -11.97
CA LYS A 73 -19.12 12.33 -13.43
C LYS A 73 -18.35 11.06 -13.81
N GLY A 74 -18.34 10.73 -15.11
CA GLY A 74 -17.69 9.52 -15.64
C GLY A 74 -16.21 9.38 -15.28
N LEU A 75 -15.42 10.46 -15.40
CA LEU A 75 -13.97 10.41 -15.09
C LEU A 75 -13.69 10.15 -13.60
N TRP A 76 -14.55 10.65 -12.71
CA TRP A 76 -14.45 10.37 -11.28
C TRP A 76 -14.69 8.88 -11.01
N LYS A 77 -15.69 8.28 -11.67
CA LYS A 77 -16.00 6.85 -11.57
C LYS A 77 -14.86 6.01 -12.12
N PHE A 78 -14.32 6.40 -13.27
CA PHE A 78 -13.17 5.73 -13.89
C PHE A 78 -11.98 5.69 -12.92
N GLY A 79 -11.61 6.83 -12.32
CA GLY A 79 -10.52 6.87 -11.35
C GLY A 79 -10.76 5.98 -10.11
N MET A 80 -12.00 5.94 -9.61
CA MET A 80 -12.37 5.03 -8.50
C MET A 80 -12.28 3.55 -8.91
N ILE A 81 -12.74 3.19 -10.12
CA ILE A 81 -12.69 1.82 -10.65
C ILE A 81 -11.23 1.38 -10.82
N VAL A 82 -10.39 2.23 -11.42
CA VAL A 82 -8.96 1.95 -11.55
C VAL A 82 -8.32 1.72 -10.18
N LEU A 83 -8.62 2.58 -9.20
CA LEU A 83 -8.11 2.42 -7.84
C LEU A 83 -8.56 1.08 -7.21
N ILE A 84 -9.83 0.70 -7.36
CA ILE A 84 -10.36 -0.58 -6.89
C ILE A 84 -9.59 -1.75 -7.53
N LEU A 85 -9.44 -1.75 -8.85
CA LEU A 85 -8.78 -2.85 -9.58
C LEU A 85 -7.31 -2.98 -9.20
N VAL A 86 -6.58 -1.87 -9.06
CA VAL A 86 -5.17 -1.88 -8.63
C VAL A 86 -5.03 -2.49 -7.23
N PHE A 87 -5.91 -2.15 -6.29
CA PHE A 87 -5.83 -2.67 -4.93
C PHE A 87 -6.35 -4.10 -4.78
N ILE A 88 -7.33 -4.54 -5.57
CA ILE A 88 -7.74 -5.95 -5.66
C ILE A 88 -6.59 -6.78 -6.25
N PHE A 89 -5.99 -6.29 -7.34
CA PHE A 89 -4.86 -6.96 -7.96
C PHE A 89 -3.67 -7.08 -6.99
N GLY A 90 -3.27 -5.98 -6.35
CA GLY A 90 -2.21 -5.99 -5.33
C GLY A 90 -2.51 -6.95 -4.18
N ALA A 91 -3.70 -6.88 -3.57
CA ALA A 91 -4.10 -7.80 -2.50
C ALA A 91 -4.05 -9.27 -2.94
N GLY A 92 -4.41 -9.53 -4.19
CA GLY A 92 -4.38 -10.87 -4.75
C GLY A 92 -2.97 -11.39 -4.99
N GLU A 93 -2.10 -10.55 -5.55
CA GLU A 93 -0.70 -10.86 -5.83
C GLU A 93 0.06 -11.26 -4.56
N GLU A 94 -0.25 -10.65 -3.40
CA GLU A 94 0.37 -10.96 -2.10
C GLU A 94 0.08 -12.37 -1.56
N ILE A 95 -1.04 -13.01 -1.96
CA ILE A 95 -1.46 -14.31 -1.37
C ILE A 95 -1.80 -15.38 -2.42
N SER A 96 -1.51 -15.13 -3.70
CA SER A 96 -1.78 -16.06 -4.80
C SER A 96 -3.21 -16.63 -4.81
N TRP A 97 -4.18 -15.77 -4.48
CA TRP A 97 -5.57 -16.15 -4.23
C TRP A 97 -6.22 -16.97 -5.36
N GLY A 98 -5.87 -16.70 -6.63
CA GLY A 98 -6.44 -17.39 -7.78
C GLY A 98 -6.19 -18.90 -7.73
N GLN A 99 -4.98 -19.32 -7.39
CA GLN A 99 -4.67 -20.75 -7.24
C GLN A 99 -5.39 -21.37 -6.05
N ARG A 100 -5.40 -20.65 -4.92
CA ARG A 100 -5.99 -21.14 -3.67
C ARG A 100 -7.52 -21.27 -3.78
N ILE A 101 -8.20 -20.36 -4.49
CA ILE A 101 -9.66 -20.42 -4.69
C ILE A 101 -10.05 -21.44 -5.75
N PHE A 102 -9.38 -21.44 -6.91
CA PHE A 102 -9.76 -22.28 -8.04
C PHE A 102 -9.06 -23.66 -8.03
N ASN A 103 -8.24 -23.93 -7.02
CA ASN A 103 -7.42 -25.14 -6.89
C ASN A 103 -6.63 -25.46 -8.17
N VAL A 104 -6.05 -24.41 -8.77
CA VAL A 104 -5.29 -24.49 -10.02
C VAL A 104 -3.82 -24.69 -9.70
N GLU A 105 -3.24 -25.77 -10.23
CA GLU A 105 -1.81 -26.04 -10.14
C GLU A 105 -1.00 -25.02 -10.97
N SER A 106 0.20 -24.71 -10.50
CA SER A 106 1.14 -23.86 -11.25
C SER A 106 1.59 -24.56 -12.53
N SER A 107 1.58 -23.83 -13.65
CA SER A 107 2.20 -24.33 -14.89
C SER A 107 3.71 -24.50 -14.72
N GLU A 108 4.34 -25.32 -15.58
CA GLU A 108 5.80 -25.54 -15.62
C GLU A 108 6.59 -24.22 -15.56
N TYR A 109 6.17 -23.20 -16.31
CA TYR A 109 6.82 -21.89 -16.29
C TYR A 109 6.89 -21.26 -14.89
N PHE A 110 5.79 -21.32 -14.12
CA PHE A 110 5.75 -20.76 -12.76
C PHE A 110 6.53 -21.63 -11.77
N LEU A 111 6.50 -22.96 -11.92
CA LEU A 111 7.31 -23.85 -11.09
C LEU A 111 8.82 -23.59 -11.26
N GLU A 112 9.26 -23.26 -12.46
CA GLU A 112 10.67 -22.96 -12.76
C GLU A 112 11.09 -21.53 -12.38
N ASN A 113 10.17 -20.56 -12.47
CA ASN A 113 10.50 -19.14 -12.42
C ASN A 113 9.86 -18.38 -11.24
N ASN A 114 9.14 -19.04 -10.33
CA ASN A 114 8.56 -18.44 -9.15
C ASN A 114 9.21 -19.00 -7.87
N ALA A 115 9.62 -18.13 -6.95
CA ALA A 115 10.34 -18.51 -5.74
C ALA A 115 9.53 -19.41 -4.78
N GLN A 116 8.20 -19.36 -4.87
CA GLN A 116 7.28 -20.17 -4.07
C GLN A 116 6.53 -21.21 -4.91
N GLY A 117 6.84 -21.30 -6.21
CA GLY A 117 6.11 -22.17 -7.13
C GLY A 117 4.64 -21.77 -7.29
N GLU A 118 4.30 -20.49 -7.09
CA GLU A 118 2.94 -19.95 -7.22
C GLU A 118 2.69 -19.30 -8.60
N THR A 119 1.42 -19.11 -8.95
CA THR A 119 0.93 -18.44 -10.17
C THR A 119 0.63 -16.97 -9.86
N ASN A 120 1.62 -16.24 -9.34
CA ASN A 120 1.59 -14.79 -9.19
C ASN A 120 2.84 -14.16 -9.81
N LEU A 121 2.76 -12.86 -10.09
CA LEU A 121 3.92 -12.08 -10.56
C LEU A 121 4.79 -11.62 -9.38
N HIS A 122 4.21 -11.47 -8.20
CA HIS A 122 4.89 -11.02 -7.00
C HIS A 122 6.11 -11.90 -6.64
N ASN A 123 5.98 -13.23 -6.71
CA ASN A 123 7.05 -14.16 -6.35
C ASN A 123 7.94 -14.59 -7.52
N MET A 124 7.76 -14.01 -8.71
CA MET A 124 8.58 -14.33 -9.88
C MET A 124 10.06 -14.00 -9.65
N VAL A 125 10.95 -14.77 -10.26
CA VAL A 125 12.39 -14.58 -10.26
C VAL A 125 12.85 -14.30 -11.69
N VAL A 126 13.40 -13.12 -11.92
CA VAL A 126 13.93 -12.72 -13.23
C VAL A 126 15.41 -12.40 -13.07
N ASN A 127 16.26 -13.08 -13.86
CA ASN A 127 17.72 -12.95 -13.78
C ASN A 127 18.27 -13.15 -12.35
N GLY A 128 17.72 -14.13 -11.62
CA GLY A 128 18.13 -14.46 -10.24
C GLY A 128 17.69 -13.45 -9.18
N LYS A 129 16.81 -12.49 -9.51
CA LYS A 129 16.26 -11.52 -8.56
C LYS A 129 14.75 -11.68 -8.44
N LYS A 130 14.25 -11.70 -7.21
CA LYS A 130 12.79 -11.70 -6.96
C LYS A 130 12.17 -10.40 -7.43
N VAL A 131 11.05 -10.50 -8.16
CA VAL A 131 10.30 -9.39 -8.75
C VAL A 131 9.71 -8.51 -7.66
N ASN A 132 9.17 -9.07 -6.56
CA ASN A 132 8.70 -8.27 -5.43
C ASN A 132 9.76 -7.28 -4.94
N LYS A 133 10.99 -7.74 -4.70
CA LYS A 133 12.10 -6.90 -4.22
C LYS A 133 12.44 -5.74 -5.15
N ILE A 134 12.25 -5.88 -6.47
CA ILE A 134 12.56 -4.83 -7.44
C ILE A 134 11.34 -3.95 -7.70
N VAL A 135 10.24 -4.55 -8.16
CA VAL A 135 9.07 -3.82 -8.64
C VAL A 135 8.23 -3.32 -7.48
N PHE A 136 7.89 -4.21 -6.55
CA PHE A 136 6.97 -3.90 -5.45
C PHE A 136 7.68 -3.20 -4.29
N SER A 137 8.96 -3.47 -4.04
CA SER A 137 9.70 -2.77 -3.00
C SER A 137 10.44 -1.51 -3.50
N GLN A 138 11.15 -1.53 -4.64
CA GLN A 138 11.96 -0.35 -5.06
C GLN A 138 11.19 0.63 -5.96
N ILE A 139 10.58 0.14 -7.05
CA ILE A 139 9.89 1.02 -8.01
C ILE A 139 8.65 1.63 -7.37
N LEU A 140 7.83 0.83 -6.69
CA LEU A 140 6.65 1.33 -5.99
C LEU A 140 7.05 2.37 -4.92
N THR A 141 8.11 2.12 -4.16
CA THR A 141 8.64 3.12 -3.21
C THR A 141 8.97 4.42 -3.90
N LEU A 142 9.71 4.40 -5.02
CA LEU A 142 10.05 5.61 -5.76
C LEU A 142 8.80 6.38 -6.21
N VAL A 143 7.82 5.67 -6.78
CA VAL A 143 6.54 6.26 -7.21
C VAL A 143 5.80 6.86 -6.02
N LEU A 144 5.76 6.17 -4.88
CA LEU A 144 5.09 6.64 -3.67
C LEU A 144 5.82 7.81 -3.00
N VAL A 145 7.16 7.85 -3.00
CA VAL A 145 7.95 9.00 -2.54
C VAL A 145 7.59 10.23 -3.39
N ILE A 146 7.61 10.08 -4.72
CA ILE A 146 7.23 11.16 -5.64
C ILE A 146 5.78 11.59 -5.36
N TYR A 147 4.86 10.64 -5.26
CA TYR A 147 3.47 10.92 -4.95
C TYR A 147 3.32 11.66 -3.61
N LEU A 148 3.87 11.17 -2.51
CA LEU A 148 3.65 11.71 -1.17
C LEU A 148 4.38 13.02 -0.89
N LEU A 149 5.53 13.25 -1.53
CA LEU A 149 6.28 14.49 -1.32
C LEU A 149 5.87 15.59 -2.31
N ILE A 150 5.67 15.23 -3.58
CA ILE A 150 5.43 16.22 -4.65
C ILE A 150 3.94 16.53 -4.78
N VAL A 151 3.05 15.53 -4.77
CA VAL A 151 1.63 15.75 -5.08
C VAL A 151 0.93 16.64 -4.05
N PRO A 152 1.08 16.45 -2.72
CA PRO A 152 0.47 17.37 -1.76
C PRO A 152 0.96 18.81 -1.90
N PHE A 153 2.20 19.04 -2.31
CA PHE A 153 2.72 20.38 -2.58
C PHE A 153 2.08 20.98 -3.84
N LEU A 154 2.13 20.26 -4.96
CA LEU A 154 1.59 20.72 -6.25
C LEU A 154 0.07 20.95 -6.18
N TYR A 155 -0.69 20.08 -5.51
CA TYR A 155 -2.14 20.23 -5.32
C TYR A 155 -2.54 21.56 -4.66
N ARG A 156 -1.68 22.08 -3.77
CA ARG A 156 -1.93 23.31 -3.03
C ARG A 156 -1.48 24.56 -3.80
N LYS A 157 -0.57 24.41 -4.75
CA LYS A 157 0.01 25.51 -5.52
C LYS A 157 -0.60 25.68 -6.92
N LEU A 158 -0.94 24.59 -7.59
CA LEU A 158 -1.33 24.58 -9.00
C LEU A 158 -2.80 24.20 -9.17
N GLN A 159 -3.60 25.10 -9.75
CA GLN A 159 -5.03 24.89 -9.95
C GLN A 159 -5.32 23.72 -10.91
N TRP A 160 -4.54 23.57 -11.97
CA TRP A 160 -4.73 22.48 -12.93
C TRP A 160 -4.50 21.11 -12.30
N VAL A 161 -3.48 20.97 -11.43
CA VAL A 161 -3.23 19.73 -10.66
C VAL A 161 -4.41 19.42 -9.75
N ARG A 162 -4.95 20.42 -9.07
CA ARG A 162 -6.14 20.27 -8.23
C ARG A 162 -7.33 19.76 -9.02
N THR A 163 -7.61 20.37 -10.17
CA THR A 163 -8.71 19.96 -11.05
C THR A 163 -8.52 18.53 -11.53
N PHE A 164 -7.32 18.19 -12.03
CA PHE A 164 -7.00 16.86 -12.54
C PHE A 164 -7.15 15.78 -11.48
N LEU A 165 -6.53 15.92 -10.31
CA LEU A 165 -6.61 14.91 -9.24
C LEU A 165 -8.04 14.75 -8.72
N ASN A 166 -8.80 15.85 -8.57
CA ASN A 166 -10.20 15.77 -8.13
C ASN A 166 -11.09 15.10 -9.19
N GLN A 167 -10.82 15.31 -10.47
CA GLN A 167 -11.57 14.73 -11.58
C GLN A 167 -11.40 13.21 -11.68
N PHE A 168 -10.22 12.69 -11.35
CA PHE A 168 -9.90 11.27 -11.32
C PHE A 168 -9.96 10.65 -9.90
N SER A 169 -10.53 11.37 -8.93
CA SER A 169 -10.68 10.87 -7.54
C SER A 169 -9.36 10.48 -6.87
N VAL A 170 -8.24 11.02 -7.32
CA VAL A 170 -6.92 10.68 -6.75
C VAL A 170 -6.86 11.28 -5.35
N PRO A 171 -6.72 10.45 -4.29
CA PRO A 171 -6.60 10.96 -2.94
C PRO A 171 -5.29 11.75 -2.81
N VAL A 172 -5.28 12.78 -1.97
CA VAL A 172 -4.08 13.58 -1.71
C VAL A 172 -3.69 13.42 -0.25
N ALA A 173 -2.44 13.06 0.02
CA ALA A 173 -1.99 12.87 1.39
C ALA A 173 -2.02 14.16 2.23
N THR A 174 -2.39 14.00 3.50
CA THR A 174 -2.23 15.03 4.54
C THR A 174 -0.79 15.06 5.03
N TRP A 175 -0.39 16.14 5.72
CA TRP A 175 0.97 16.23 6.27
C TRP A 175 1.25 15.18 7.35
N SER A 176 0.25 14.76 8.12
CA SER A 176 0.44 13.67 9.10
C SER A 176 0.76 12.34 8.40
N GLN A 177 0.08 12.04 7.29
CA GLN A 177 0.33 10.84 6.49
C GLN A 177 1.73 10.88 5.83
N VAL A 178 2.15 12.06 5.36
CA VAL A 178 3.52 12.26 4.84
C VAL A 178 4.57 12.07 5.95
N ILE A 179 4.36 12.60 7.15
CA ILE A 179 5.27 12.41 8.28
C ILE A 179 5.33 10.94 8.70
N ALA A 180 4.20 10.24 8.74
CA ALA A 180 4.16 8.81 9.04
C ALA A 180 4.97 8.01 8.01
N PHE A 181 4.83 8.34 6.72
CA PHE A 181 5.60 7.71 5.64
C PHE A 181 7.11 7.95 5.76
N LEU A 182 7.52 9.19 6.04
CA LEU A 182 8.93 9.53 6.24
C LEU A 182 9.51 8.80 7.46
N SER A 183 8.74 8.71 8.54
CA SER A 183 9.14 7.99 9.75
C SER A 183 9.29 6.50 9.50
N LEU A 184 8.31 5.88 8.83
CA LEU A 184 8.38 4.48 8.38
C LEU A 184 9.64 4.24 7.54
N THR A 185 9.86 5.07 6.52
CA THR A 185 11.01 4.95 5.61
C THR A 185 12.34 5.06 6.35
N ALA A 186 12.46 6.02 7.26
CA ALA A 186 13.68 6.19 8.07
C ALA A 186 13.97 4.95 8.93
N ILE A 187 12.95 4.41 9.63
CA ILE A 187 13.10 3.24 10.49
C ILE A 187 13.47 1.99 9.66
N ILE A 188 12.75 1.71 8.57
CA ILE A 188 13.04 0.54 7.72
C ILE A 188 14.45 0.64 7.11
N THR A 189 14.88 1.84 6.70
CA THR A 189 16.18 1.99 6.02
C THR A 189 17.34 1.60 6.94
N ILE A 190 17.27 1.92 8.24
CA ILE A 190 18.34 1.61 9.21
C ILE A 190 18.35 0.16 9.68
N MET A 191 17.26 -0.59 9.51
CA MET A 191 17.19 -2.00 9.91
C MET A 191 18.15 -2.86 9.08
N PRO A 192 18.99 -3.72 9.69
CA PRO A 192 19.98 -4.52 8.97
C PRO A 192 19.37 -5.75 8.26
N SER A 193 18.21 -6.23 8.70
CA SER A 193 17.65 -7.50 8.22
C SER A 193 17.21 -7.47 6.76
N SER A 194 17.42 -8.59 6.07
CA SER A 194 17.16 -8.70 4.62
C SER A 194 15.68 -8.57 4.24
N ARG A 195 14.77 -9.08 5.10
CA ARG A 195 13.32 -9.07 4.88
C ARG A 195 12.60 -7.84 5.45
N LYS A 196 13.33 -6.77 5.77
CA LYS A 196 12.73 -5.52 6.28
C LYS A 196 11.69 -4.89 5.32
N TRP A 197 11.76 -5.25 4.04
CA TRP A 197 10.86 -4.77 3.00
C TRP A 197 9.41 -5.27 3.20
N GLU A 198 9.19 -6.43 3.82
CA GLU A 198 7.83 -6.92 4.16
C GLU A 198 7.10 -5.95 5.09
N LEU A 199 7.80 -5.45 6.12
CA LEU A 199 7.24 -4.45 7.03
C LEU A 199 7.06 -3.09 6.36
N TYR A 200 7.86 -2.81 5.33
CA TYR A 200 7.71 -1.58 4.57
C TYR A 200 6.44 -1.62 3.74
N GLU A 201 6.17 -2.73 3.07
CA GLU A 201 4.97 -2.97 2.28
C GLU A 201 3.71 -2.93 3.16
N LEU A 202 3.74 -3.57 4.33
CA LEU A 202 2.65 -3.48 5.31
C LEU A 202 2.44 -2.03 5.79
N GLY A 203 3.51 -1.35 6.18
CA GLY A 203 3.45 0.04 6.63
C GLY A 203 2.91 0.98 5.56
N PHE A 204 3.30 0.77 4.30
CA PHE A 204 2.75 1.48 3.16
C PHE A 204 1.28 1.20 2.94
N GLY A 205 0.86 -0.06 2.99
CA GLY A 205 -0.54 -0.44 2.90
C GLY A 205 -1.37 0.33 3.93
N ILE A 206 -0.93 0.34 5.19
CA ILE A 206 -1.62 1.05 6.28
C ILE A 206 -1.69 2.56 6.01
N ILE A 207 -0.58 3.20 5.64
CA ILE A 207 -0.56 4.64 5.38
C ILE A 207 -1.43 4.98 4.16
N PHE A 208 -1.39 4.18 3.10
CA PHE A 208 -2.22 4.40 1.92
C PHE A 208 -3.71 4.18 2.21
N PHE A 209 -4.04 3.22 3.07
CA PHE A 209 -5.39 3.08 3.59
C PHE A 209 -5.85 4.35 4.31
N LEU A 210 -5.01 4.96 5.14
CA LEU A 210 -5.32 6.23 5.80
C LEU A 210 -5.47 7.39 4.82
N ILE A 211 -4.64 7.44 3.76
CA ILE A 211 -4.76 8.43 2.67
C ILE A 211 -6.11 8.29 1.97
N VAL A 212 -6.53 7.06 1.65
CA VAL A 212 -7.86 6.82 1.08
C VAL A 212 -8.94 7.16 2.11
N TYR A 213 -8.81 6.77 3.37
CA TYR A 213 -9.78 7.02 4.42
C TYR A 213 -10.03 8.52 4.70
N ASN A 214 -8.96 9.31 4.83
CA ASN A 214 -9.03 10.72 5.17
C ASN A 214 -8.06 11.57 4.33
N PRO A 215 -8.31 11.74 3.02
CA PRO A 215 -7.43 12.51 2.16
C PRO A 215 -7.62 14.01 2.36
N PHE A 216 -6.61 14.77 1.99
CA PHE A 216 -6.64 16.23 1.98
C PHE A 216 -7.78 16.81 1.15
N ASN A 217 -8.09 16.20 0.00
CA ASN A 217 -9.14 16.62 -0.91
C ASN A 217 -10.50 15.95 -0.67
N LYS A 218 -10.73 15.37 0.52
CA LYS A 218 -11.97 14.66 0.89
C LYS A 218 -13.24 15.42 0.53
N ALA A 219 -13.32 16.71 0.86
CA ALA A 219 -14.51 17.53 0.58
C ALA A 219 -14.76 17.72 -0.93
N ALA A 220 -13.69 17.82 -1.74
CA ALA A 220 -13.82 17.97 -3.19
C ALA A 220 -14.20 16.65 -3.87
N VAL A 221 -13.66 15.52 -3.39
CA VAL A 221 -13.81 14.23 -4.05
C VAL A 221 -15.05 13.47 -3.57
N TYR A 222 -15.39 13.51 -2.28
CA TYR A 222 -16.38 12.61 -1.68
C TYR A 222 -17.68 13.29 -1.19
N ASN A 223 -17.83 14.60 -1.33
CA ASN A 223 -19.12 15.25 -1.10
C ASN A 223 -20.06 14.99 -2.28
N LYS A 224 -21.37 14.93 -2.04
CA LYS A 224 -22.36 14.70 -3.10
C LYS A 224 -22.34 15.81 -4.14
#